data_AF-A0A8B6GCU2-F1
#
_entry.id   AF-A0A8B6GCU2-F1
#
_cell.length_a   1.000
_cell.length_b   1.000
_cell.length_c   1.000
_cell.angle_alpha   90.00
_cell.angle_beta   90.00
_cell.angle_gamma   90.00
#
_symmetry.space_group_name_H-M   'P 1'
#
loop_
_entity.id
_entity.type
_entity.pdbx_description
1 polymer ?
#
loop_
_entity_poly.entity_id
_entity_poly.type
_entity_poly.pdbx_seq_one_letter_code
_entity_poly.pdbx_strand_id
1 'polypeptide(L)'
;PSECADISFQKDGVYNVYPNGGSNPKAAYCVIRNGIKWTVIHRRYDGSVDFDRTWEEYKQGFGNVKGEFWLGDGMDSTRHFNQNDPRFSTSDRDNDEYHDYCPLTVHGQSGGWWNAKCSLSNLNGNYTKETHGLQLWNINSLIDAGIRLSEMMITKY
;
A
#
# COMPACT_ATOMS: atom_id res chain seq x y z
N PRO A 1 -5.01 19.43 -9.32
CA PRO A 1 -5.28 18.92 -7.96
C PRO A 1 -4.25 17.84 -7.62
N SER A 2 -3.46 18.00 -6.55
CA SER A 2 -2.40 17.02 -6.24
C SER A 2 -2.95 15.75 -5.61
N GLU A 3 -4.14 15.83 -5.03
CA GLU A 3 -4.84 14.72 -4.36
C GLU A 3 -6.35 14.94 -4.40
N CYS A 4 -7.12 13.97 -3.89
CA CYS A 4 -8.58 14.04 -3.85
C CYS A 4 -9.11 15.24 -3.05
N ALA A 5 -8.45 15.64 -1.95
CA ALA A 5 -8.88 16.78 -1.14
C ALA A 5 -8.99 18.10 -1.94
N ASP A 6 -8.19 18.26 -3.01
CA ASP A 6 -8.19 19.45 -3.87
C ASP A 6 -9.26 19.43 -4.97
N ILE A 7 -9.97 18.30 -5.12
CA ILE A 7 -10.92 18.10 -6.21
C ILE A 7 -12.32 18.50 -5.74
N SER A 8 -13.04 19.26 -6.56
CA SER A 8 -14.46 19.51 -6.33
C SER A 8 -15.29 18.31 -6.82
N PHE A 9 -15.55 17.37 -5.93
CA PHE A 9 -16.44 16.22 -6.16
C PHE A 9 -17.40 16.00 -4.99
N GLN A 10 -18.53 15.35 -5.29
CA GLN A 10 -19.62 15.10 -4.33
C GLN A 10 -19.96 13.61 -4.15
N LYS A 11 -19.34 12.72 -4.94
CA LYS A 11 -19.58 11.27 -4.89
C LYS A 11 -18.26 10.53 -5.01
N ASP A 12 -18.16 9.40 -4.32
CA ASP A 12 -17.03 8.49 -4.45
C ASP A 12 -16.82 8.10 -5.92
N GLY A 13 -15.56 8.01 -6.36
CA GLY A 13 -15.27 7.73 -7.76
C GLY A 13 -13.80 7.82 -8.12
N VAL A 14 -13.51 7.55 -9.39
CA VAL A 14 -12.16 7.67 -9.94
C VAL A 14 -11.97 9.07 -10.49
N TYR A 15 -10.94 9.76 -10.03
CA TYR A 15 -10.57 11.11 -10.46
C TYR A 15 -9.08 11.17 -10.80
N ASN A 16 -8.72 12.10 -11.68
CA ASN A 16 -7.32 12.36 -12.00
C ASN A 16 -6.70 13.25 -10.93
N VAL A 17 -5.61 12.77 -10.34
CA VAL A 17 -4.73 13.52 -9.45
C VAL A 17 -3.39 13.74 -10.14
N TYR A 18 -2.68 14.80 -9.74
CA TYR A 18 -1.37 15.17 -10.28
C TYR A 18 -0.36 15.24 -9.14
N PRO A 19 0.11 14.07 -8.67
CA PRO A 19 1.00 14.02 -7.53
C PRO A 19 2.30 14.78 -7.79
N ASN A 20 2.86 15.42 -6.75
CA ASN A 20 4.09 16.23 -6.82
C ASN A 20 4.05 17.38 -7.85
N GLY A 21 2.86 17.80 -8.31
CA GLY A 21 2.72 18.88 -9.29
C GLY A 21 3.21 18.51 -10.70
N GLY A 22 3.39 17.21 -10.98
CA GLY A 22 3.79 16.72 -12.30
C GLY A 22 2.70 16.91 -13.38
N SER A 23 3.08 16.71 -14.64
CA SER A 23 2.18 16.80 -15.80
C SER A 23 1.42 15.50 -16.09
N ASN A 24 1.86 14.36 -15.55
CA ASN A 24 1.26 13.06 -15.79
C ASN A 24 0.18 12.77 -14.73
N PRO A 25 -1.11 12.64 -15.13
CA PRO A 25 -2.17 12.31 -14.18
C PRO A 25 -2.06 10.86 -13.72
N LYS A 26 -2.37 10.61 -12.45
CA LYS A 26 -2.72 9.28 -11.93
C LYS A 26 -4.22 9.21 -11.70
N ALA A 27 -4.83 8.11 -12.12
CA ALA A 27 -6.21 7.81 -11.74
C ALA A 27 -6.23 7.36 -10.27
N ALA A 28 -6.94 8.07 -9.40
CA ALA A 28 -7.07 7.75 -7.98
C ALA A 28 -8.54 7.53 -7.62
N TYR A 29 -8.80 6.58 -6.71
CA TYR A 29 -10.13 6.40 -6.15
C TYR A 29 -10.31 7.36 -4.97
N CYS A 30 -11.19 8.35 -5.14
CA CYS A 30 -11.51 9.34 -4.13
C CYS A 30 -12.79 8.95 -3.41
N VAL A 31 -12.79 9.11 -2.08
CA VAL A 31 -13.96 8.81 -1.25
C VAL A 31 -14.24 9.94 -0.28
N ILE A 32 -15.52 10.18 0.02
CA ILE A 32 -15.94 11.09 1.09
C ILE A 32 -16.29 10.25 2.32
N ARG A 33 -15.61 10.51 3.43
CA ARG A 33 -15.89 9.88 4.74
C ARG A 33 -15.99 10.97 5.78
N ASN A 34 -17.14 11.07 6.44
CA ASN A 34 -17.43 12.11 7.44
C ASN A 34 -17.18 13.55 6.92
N GLY A 35 -17.50 13.81 5.65
CA GLY A 35 -17.26 15.10 4.99
C GLY A 35 -15.81 15.35 4.55
N ILE A 36 -14.87 14.47 4.92
CA ILE A 36 -13.46 14.55 4.54
C ILE A 36 -13.24 13.78 3.24
N LYS A 37 -12.47 14.36 2.31
CA LYS A 37 -12.14 13.77 1.01
C LYS A 37 -10.80 13.05 1.10
N TRP A 38 -10.85 11.73 0.96
CA TRP A 38 -9.68 10.86 1.03
C TRP A 38 -9.25 10.38 -0.33
N THR A 39 -7.95 10.21 -0.50
CA THR A 39 -7.33 9.48 -1.60
C THR A 39 -7.04 8.06 -1.13
N VAL A 40 -7.65 7.04 -1.74
CA VAL A 40 -7.31 5.64 -1.46
C VAL A 40 -6.02 5.29 -2.20
N ILE A 41 -5.01 4.84 -1.48
CA ILE A 41 -3.68 4.51 -2.02
C ILE A 41 -3.45 3.01 -2.15
N HIS A 42 -4.20 2.21 -1.41
CA HIS A 42 -4.11 0.76 -1.37
C HIS A 42 -5.47 0.15 -1.04
N ARG A 43 -5.84 -0.95 -1.72
CA ARG A 43 -7.03 -1.75 -1.40
C ARG A 43 -6.79 -3.23 -1.69
N ARG A 44 -7.20 -4.08 -0.74
CA ARG A 44 -7.28 -5.56 -0.85
C ARG A 44 -8.58 -6.04 -0.23
N TYR A 45 -9.29 -6.97 -0.86
CA TYR A 45 -10.49 -7.58 -0.32
C TYR A 45 -10.86 -8.96 -0.90
N ASP A 46 -10.33 -9.36 -2.05
CA ASP A 46 -10.71 -10.61 -2.72
C ASP A 46 -9.53 -11.44 -3.28
N GLY A 47 -8.32 -10.90 -3.28
CA GLY A 47 -7.12 -11.54 -3.81
C GLY A 47 -7.09 -11.62 -5.34
N SER A 48 -7.87 -10.80 -6.05
CA SER A 48 -7.92 -10.76 -7.51
C SER A 48 -6.65 -10.19 -8.16
N VAL A 49 -5.83 -9.47 -7.41
CA VAL A 49 -4.57 -8.88 -7.90
C VAL A 49 -3.37 -9.49 -7.19
N ASP A 50 -2.33 -9.82 -7.95
CA ASP A 50 -1.05 -10.25 -7.39
C ASP A 50 -0.24 -9.04 -6.92
N PHE A 51 0.21 -9.08 -5.67
CA PHE A 51 1.00 -8.05 -5.02
C PHE A 51 2.49 -8.42 -4.93
N ASP A 52 2.90 -9.63 -5.33
CA ASP A 52 4.33 -9.95 -5.53
C ASP A 52 4.84 -9.25 -6.79
N ARG A 53 5.21 -7.98 -6.62
CA ARG A 53 5.54 -7.05 -7.70
C ARG A 53 6.93 -6.49 -7.52
N THR A 54 7.54 -6.17 -8.66
CA THR A 54 8.87 -5.54 -8.72
C THR A 54 8.85 -4.11 -8.17
N TRP A 55 10.02 -3.60 -7.84
CA TRP A 55 10.22 -2.23 -7.39
C TRP A 55 9.62 -1.20 -8.35
N GLU A 56 9.82 -1.38 -9.65
CA GLU A 56 9.30 -0.44 -10.66
C GLU A 56 7.78 -0.53 -10.82
N GLU A 57 7.18 -1.71 -10.66
CA GLU A 57 5.72 -1.85 -10.60
C GLU A 57 5.14 -1.15 -9.36
N TYR A 58 5.77 -1.27 -8.19
CA TYR A 58 5.34 -0.56 -6.98
C TYR A 58 5.43 0.96 -7.12
N LYS A 59 6.46 1.49 -7.79
CA LYS A 59 6.55 2.92 -8.12
C LYS A 59 5.44 3.38 -9.07
N GLN A 60 5.22 2.61 -10.13
CA GLN A 60 4.23 2.95 -11.16
C GLN A 60 2.79 2.80 -10.65
N GLY A 61 2.56 1.84 -9.75
CA GLY A 61 1.25 1.39 -9.33
C GLY A 61 0.72 0.27 -10.23
N PHE A 62 -0.16 -0.56 -9.67
CA PHE A 62 -0.71 -1.74 -10.35
C PHE A 62 -2.11 -2.08 -9.81
N GLY A 63 -2.81 -2.96 -10.53
CA GLY A 63 -4.18 -3.37 -10.20
C GLY A 63 -5.24 -2.45 -10.82
N ASN A 64 -6.45 -2.50 -10.27
CA ASN A 64 -7.59 -1.72 -10.74
C ASN A 64 -8.07 -0.78 -9.62
N VAL A 65 -8.07 0.52 -9.87
CA VAL A 65 -8.49 1.55 -8.89
C VAL A 65 -9.94 1.40 -8.41
N LYS A 66 -10.79 0.65 -9.12
CA LYS A 66 -12.14 0.27 -8.68
C LYS A 66 -12.20 -1.09 -7.97
N GLY A 67 -11.13 -1.88 -8.02
CA GLY A 67 -10.97 -3.18 -7.36
C GLY A 67 -9.79 -3.13 -6.40
N GLU A 68 -8.94 -4.16 -6.41
CA GLU A 68 -7.68 -4.18 -5.66
C GLU A 68 -6.55 -3.49 -6.42
N PHE A 69 -5.74 -2.70 -5.72
CA PHE A 69 -4.66 -1.95 -6.34
C PHE A 69 -3.64 -1.41 -5.33
N TRP A 70 -2.47 -1.07 -5.88
CA TRP A 70 -1.50 -0.15 -5.29
C TRP A 70 -1.41 1.08 -6.20
N LEU A 71 -1.66 2.27 -5.66
CA LEU A 71 -1.69 3.50 -6.48
C LEU A 71 -0.31 3.90 -7.01
N GLY A 72 0.73 3.48 -6.31
CA GLY A 72 2.12 3.78 -6.61
C GLY A 72 2.64 5.04 -5.92
N ASP A 73 3.96 5.03 -5.75
CA ASP A 73 4.76 5.94 -4.91
C ASP A 73 4.70 7.42 -5.31
N GLY A 74 4.08 7.74 -6.44
CA GLY A 74 3.85 9.11 -6.87
C GLY A 74 3.14 9.98 -5.82
N MET A 75 2.41 9.38 -4.88
CA MET A 75 1.72 10.07 -3.78
C MET A 75 2.42 9.94 -2.42
N ASP A 76 3.73 9.66 -2.45
CA ASP A 76 4.70 9.75 -1.36
C ASP A 76 4.77 8.56 -0.38
N SER A 77 5.40 7.49 -0.85
CA SER A 77 5.85 6.35 -0.03
C SER A 77 7.35 6.43 0.35
N THR A 78 8.07 7.42 -0.20
CA THR A 78 9.52 7.60 -0.04
C THR A 78 9.89 8.70 0.92
N ARG A 79 8.95 9.50 1.46
CA ARG A 79 9.26 10.43 2.56
C ARG A 79 9.61 9.63 3.79
N HIS A 80 10.90 9.49 4.02
CA HIS A 80 11.45 9.16 5.32
C HIS A 80 11.15 10.34 6.25
N PHE A 81 10.47 10.08 7.36
CA PHE A 81 10.31 11.07 8.42
C PHE A 81 11.60 11.16 9.25
N ASN A 82 12.37 10.07 9.36
CA ASN A 82 13.67 9.99 10.04
C ASN A 82 14.66 9.00 9.36
N GLN A 83 15.97 9.14 9.65
CA GLN A 83 17.02 8.25 9.13
C GLN A 83 16.88 6.78 9.57
N ASN A 84 16.10 6.52 10.62
CA ASN A 84 15.86 5.19 11.17
C ASN A 84 14.53 4.58 10.71
N ASP A 85 13.78 5.25 9.83
CA ASP A 85 12.52 4.71 9.33
C ASP A 85 12.81 3.53 8.39
N PRO A 86 12.01 2.44 8.47
CA PRO A 86 12.17 1.31 7.56
C PRO A 86 12.01 1.77 6.12
N ARG A 87 12.91 1.30 5.25
CA ARG A 87 12.81 1.54 3.81
C ARG A 87 11.88 0.52 3.18
N PHE A 88 11.16 0.94 2.16
CA PHE A 88 10.35 0.02 1.36
C PHE A 88 11.26 -0.97 0.65
N SER A 89 10.95 -2.26 0.70
CA SER A 89 11.65 -3.32 -0.02
C SER A 89 10.68 -4.11 -0.88
N THR A 90 11.15 -4.65 -2.00
CA THR A 90 10.41 -5.57 -2.89
C THR A 90 11.21 -6.84 -3.10
N SER A 91 10.62 -7.85 -3.76
CA SER A 91 11.29 -9.13 -4.02
C SER A 91 12.56 -9.01 -4.87
N ASP A 92 12.65 -7.98 -5.70
CA ASP A 92 13.80 -7.66 -6.56
C ASP A 92 14.71 -6.54 -6.01
N ARG A 93 14.35 -5.91 -4.89
CA ARG A 93 15.14 -4.83 -4.29
C ARG A 93 15.00 -4.79 -2.77
N ASP A 94 16.05 -5.27 -2.12
CA ASP A 94 16.17 -5.19 -0.67
C ASP A 94 16.79 -3.85 -0.23
N ASN A 95 16.00 -3.05 0.48
CA ASN A 95 16.47 -1.84 1.14
C ASN A 95 16.40 -1.96 2.67
N ASP A 96 16.14 -3.14 3.24
CA ASP A 96 16.21 -3.27 4.69
C ASP A 96 17.66 -3.23 5.19
N GLU A 97 17.86 -2.85 6.44
CA GLU A 97 19.20 -2.67 7.02
C GLU A 97 19.77 -4.01 7.55
N TYR A 98 19.06 -5.13 7.39
CA TYR A 98 19.32 -6.39 8.09
C TYR A 98 19.59 -7.55 7.12
N HIS A 99 20.76 -7.50 6.50
CA HIS A 99 21.22 -8.41 5.44
C HIS A 99 21.16 -9.93 5.75
N ASP A 100 21.07 -10.37 7.01
CA ASP A 100 21.30 -11.79 7.35
C ASP A 100 20.17 -12.50 8.13
N TYR A 101 19.13 -11.82 8.62
CA TYR A 101 18.12 -12.45 9.49
C TYR A 101 16.67 -12.21 9.11
N CYS A 102 16.40 -11.44 8.07
CA CYS A 102 15.02 -11.20 7.66
C CYS A 102 14.81 -11.35 6.15
N PRO A 103 14.96 -12.56 5.60
CA PRO A 103 14.70 -12.73 4.20
C PRO A 103 13.19 -12.57 4.00
N LEU A 104 12.79 -11.55 3.25
CA LEU A 104 11.50 -11.47 2.54
C LEU A 104 11.10 -12.84 1.94
N THR A 105 12.11 -13.64 1.57
CA THR A 105 12.01 -14.99 1.02
C THR A 105 11.83 -16.14 2.02
N VAL A 106 12.05 -15.97 3.34
CA VAL A 106 12.08 -17.09 4.31
C VAL A 106 10.77 -17.27 5.10
N HIS A 107 9.87 -16.29 5.11
CA HIS A 107 8.52 -16.46 5.69
C HIS A 107 7.39 -16.55 4.66
N GLY A 108 7.71 -16.65 3.36
CA GLY A 108 6.70 -16.66 2.30
C GLY A 108 5.93 -15.34 2.17
N GLN A 109 6.39 -14.26 2.81
CA GLN A 109 5.76 -12.94 2.75
C GLN A 109 5.99 -12.35 1.36
N SER A 110 5.02 -12.54 0.47
CA SER A 110 4.98 -11.91 -0.84
C SER A 110 4.58 -10.44 -0.73
N GLY A 111 5.05 -9.61 -1.66
CA GLY A 111 4.64 -8.20 -1.78
C GLY A 111 5.49 -7.22 -0.98
N GLY A 112 5.76 -6.07 -1.61
CA GLY A 112 6.67 -5.07 -1.12
C GLY A 112 6.13 -4.33 0.11
N TRP A 113 7.00 -4.00 1.07
CA TRP A 113 6.59 -3.35 2.32
C TRP A 113 7.73 -2.59 3.01
N TRP A 114 7.38 -1.71 3.95
CA TRP A 114 8.34 -1.05 4.86
C TRP A 114 8.63 -1.96 6.06
N ASN A 115 9.50 -2.94 5.86
CA ASN A 115 9.83 -3.89 6.91
C ASN A 115 10.83 -3.29 7.91
N ALA A 116 10.38 -3.05 9.14
CA ALA A 116 11.27 -2.81 10.28
C ALA A 116 11.51 -4.14 11.01
N LYS A 117 12.75 -4.65 11.02
CA LYS A 117 13.20 -5.80 11.85
C LYS A 117 12.18 -6.94 11.90
N CYS A 118 11.88 -7.56 10.75
CA CYS A 118 10.88 -8.62 10.65
C CYS A 118 9.48 -8.21 11.10
N SER A 119 8.97 -7.13 10.49
CA SER A 119 7.61 -6.65 10.71
C SER A 119 6.60 -7.79 10.46
N LEU A 120 5.73 -8.01 11.45
CA LEU A 120 4.59 -8.92 11.34
C LEU A 120 3.36 -8.24 10.72
N SER A 121 3.47 -6.97 10.31
CA SER A 121 2.44 -6.28 9.56
C SER A 121 2.91 -6.14 8.12
N ASN A 122 2.15 -6.71 7.17
CA ASN A 122 2.36 -6.54 5.73
C ASN A 122 0.99 -6.59 5.06
N LEU A 123 0.42 -5.43 4.71
CA LEU A 123 -0.89 -5.37 4.05
C LEU A 123 -0.82 -5.76 2.57
N ASN A 124 0.38 -5.87 2.00
CA ASN A 124 0.64 -6.34 0.64
C ASN A 124 0.92 -7.86 0.60
N GLY A 125 0.90 -8.52 1.76
CA GLY A 125 1.06 -9.95 1.93
C GLY A 125 0.10 -10.79 1.09
N ASN A 126 0.46 -12.06 0.88
CA ASN A 126 -0.39 -12.99 0.14
C ASN A 126 -1.80 -13.05 0.75
N TYR A 127 -2.81 -12.79 -0.08
CA TYR A 127 -4.20 -12.86 0.34
C TYR A 127 -4.65 -14.31 0.27
N THR A 128 -5.07 -14.86 1.40
CA THR A 128 -5.74 -16.16 1.44
C THR A 128 -7.11 -15.96 2.09
N LYS A 129 -8.10 -16.70 1.60
CA LYS A 129 -9.44 -16.75 2.23
C LYS A 129 -9.44 -17.61 3.51
N GLU A 130 -8.29 -18.20 3.83
CA GLU A 130 -8.08 -19.13 4.94
C GLU A 130 -7.47 -18.41 6.15
N THR A 131 -7.55 -19.02 7.33
CA THR A 131 -7.10 -18.50 8.64
C THR A 131 -5.59 -18.32 8.79
N HIS A 132 -4.82 -18.33 7.69
CA HIS A 132 -3.36 -18.24 7.64
C HIS A 132 -2.87 -17.35 6.47
N GLY A 133 -3.59 -16.26 6.18
CA GLY A 133 -3.15 -15.26 5.20
C GLY A 133 -1.96 -14.46 5.72
N LEU A 134 -1.01 -14.16 4.84
CA LEU A 134 0.18 -13.37 5.19
C LEU A 134 -0.08 -11.86 5.11
N GLN A 135 -1.31 -11.48 4.75
CA GLN A 135 -1.81 -10.13 4.94
C GLN A 135 -2.12 -9.89 6.42
N LEU A 136 -1.16 -9.32 7.14
CA LEU A 136 -1.18 -9.24 8.60
C LEU A 136 -1.18 -7.80 9.10
N TRP A 137 -1.84 -7.58 10.24
CA TRP A 137 -1.77 -6.35 11.03
C TRP A 137 -1.61 -6.71 12.50
N ASN A 138 -0.42 -6.48 13.04
CA ASN A 138 -0.10 -6.85 14.42
C ASN A 138 -0.50 -5.74 15.40
N ILE A 139 -1.47 -6.02 16.27
CA ILE A 139 -1.91 -5.13 17.37
C ILE A 139 -1.79 -5.73 18.78
N ASN A 140 -0.85 -6.66 18.98
CA ASN A 140 -0.68 -7.49 20.18
C ASN A 140 -1.67 -8.68 20.27
N SER A 141 -1.19 -9.88 19.95
CA SER A 141 -1.70 -11.19 20.43
C SER A 141 -2.50 -12.05 19.44
N LEU A 142 -1.85 -13.16 19.04
CA LEU A 142 -2.38 -14.53 18.92
C LEU A 142 -3.33 -14.93 17.78
N ILE A 143 -3.51 -14.15 16.71
CA ILE A 143 -4.28 -14.64 15.56
C ILE A 143 -3.60 -14.29 14.24
N ASP A 144 -3.05 -15.30 13.56
CA ASP A 144 -2.59 -15.25 12.15
C ASP A 144 -3.80 -15.16 11.17
N ALA A 145 -4.83 -14.40 11.51
CA ALA A 145 -6.01 -14.27 10.65
C ALA A 145 -5.72 -13.28 9.53
N GLY A 146 -5.67 -13.78 8.30
CA GLY A 146 -5.62 -12.96 7.09
C GLY A 146 -6.74 -11.93 7.09
N ILE A 147 -6.40 -10.68 6.80
CA ILE A 147 -7.35 -9.56 6.79
C ILE A 147 -8.27 -9.69 5.57
N ARG A 148 -9.60 -9.64 5.79
CA ARG A 148 -10.59 -9.74 4.70
C ARG A 148 -10.72 -8.48 3.85
N LEU A 149 -10.41 -7.32 4.41
CA LEU A 149 -10.41 -6.02 3.73
C LEU A 149 -9.32 -5.15 4.34
N SER A 150 -8.41 -4.66 3.52
CA SER A 150 -7.47 -3.60 3.91
C SER A 150 -7.60 -2.42 2.97
N GLU A 151 -7.68 -1.22 3.54
CA GLU A 151 -7.63 0.03 2.80
C GLU A 151 -6.66 0.98 3.49
N MET A 152 -5.74 1.58 2.72
CA MET A 152 -4.95 2.71 3.20
C MET A 152 -5.40 3.96 2.45
N MET A 153 -5.57 5.05 3.20
CA MET A 153 -6.12 6.30 2.70
C MET A 153 -5.33 7.48 3.26
N ILE A 154 -5.11 8.49 2.43
CA ILE A 154 -4.44 9.74 2.82
C ILE A 154 -5.32 10.95 2.52
N THR A 155 -5.17 11.99 3.30
CA THR A 155 -5.80 13.30 3.10
C THR A 155 -4.86 14.38 3.62
N LYS A 156 -4.92 15.58 3.05
CA LYS A 156 -4.38 16.80 3.67
C LYS A 156 -4.92 16.99 5.09
N TYR A 157 -4.00 17.35 5.98
CA TYR A 157 -4.28 17.83 7.34
C TYR A 157 -4.67 19.30 7.32
#